data_AF-A0A940HWN0-F1
#
_entry.id   AF-A0A940HWN0-F1
#
_cell.length_a   1.000
_cell.length_b   1.000
_cell.length_c   1.000
_cell.angle_alpha   90.00
_cell.angle_beta   90.00
_cell.angle_gamma   90.00
#
_symmetry.space_group_name_H-M   'P 1'
#
loop_
_entity.id
_entity.type
_entity.pdbx_description
1 polymer ?
#
loop_
_entity_poly.entity_id
_entity_poly.type
_entity_poly.pdbx_seq_one_letter_code
_entity_poly.pdbx_strand_id
1 'polypeptide(L)' 'MYILINLLDGNRGLLSYFEKKEVQKELNEKQIFLTQELEKTEHKNKLLSDNLNFDFVDTLIRDKLKFGHKEEILIKLND' A
#
# COMPACT_ATOMS: atom_id res chain seq x y z
N MET A 1 47.75 -10.20 -1.10
CA MET A 1 46.84 -9.90 -2.23
C MET A 1 45.60 -10.79 -2.23
N TYR A 2 45.72 -12.12 -2.33
CA TYR A 2 44.56 -13.04 -2.46
C TYR A 2 43.50 -12.91 -1.34
N ILE A 3 43.91 -12.81 -0.07
CA ILE A 3 42.99 -12.68 1.06
C ILE A 3 42.19 -11.36 0.99
N LEU A 4 42.84 -10.28 0.57
CA LEU A 4 42.21 -8.95 0.50
C LEU A 4 41.17 -8.90 -0.64
N ILE A 5 41.48 -9.50 -1.79
CA ILE A 5 40.57 -9.59 -2.93
C ILE A 5 39.34 -10.43 -2.56
N ASN A 6 39.53 -11.62 -1.96
CA ASN A 6 38.42 -12.48 -1.52
C ASN A 6 37.58 -11.90 -0.37
N LEU A 7 38.12 -10.94 0.39
CA LEU A 7 37.37 -10.26 1.44
C LEU A 7 36.46 -9.16 0.87
N LEU A 8 36.93 -8.44 -0.15
CA LEU A 8 36.19 -7.35 -0.77
C LEU A 8 35.20 -7.86 -1.82
N ASP A 9 35.61 -8.88 -2.58
CA ASP A 9 34.92 -9.44 -3.73
C ASP A 9 34.29 -10.81 -3.41
N GLY A 10 33.40 -11.26 -4.29
CA GLY A 10 32.66 -12.52 -4.17
C GLY A 10 31.33 -12.39 -3.43
N ASN A 11 30.52 -13.44 -3.53
CA ASN A 11 29.13 -13.43 -3.05
C ASN A 11 28.99 -13.33 -1.51
N ARG A 12 30.10 -13.46 -0.77
CA ARG A 12 30.18 -13.24 0.69
C ARG A 12 31.17 -12.12 1.05
N GLY A 13 31.68 -11.42 0.06
CA GLY A 13 32.58 -10.28 0.24
C GLY A 13 31.83 -9.04 0.75
N LEU A 14 32.60 -8.03 1.13
CA LEU A 14 32.10 -6.79 1.72
C LEU A 14 31.17 -6.01 0.77
N LEU A 15 31.48 -5.97 -0.53
CA LEU A 15 30.63 -5.29 -1.52
C LEU A 15 29.25 -5.96 -1.61
N SER A 16 29.22 -7.28 -1.75
CA SER A 16 27.98 -8.06 -1.78
C SER A 16 27.16 -7.94 -0.49
N TYR A 17 27.80 -7.80 0.67
CA TYR A 17 27.12 -7.56 1.94
C TYR A 17 26.34 -6.24 1.94
N PHE A 18 26.94 -5.14 1.45
CA PHE A 18 26.28 -3.84 1.42
C PHE A 18 25.10 -3.82 0.45
N GLU A 19 25.26 -4.39 -0.75
CA GLU A 19 24.18 -4.52 -1.74
C GLU A 19 22.99 -5.31 -1.16
N LYS A 20 23.25 -6.47 -0.57
CA LYS A 20 22.19 -7.30 0.04
C LYS A 20 21.51 -6.59 1.20
N LYS A 21 22.24 -5.80 1.98
CA LYS A 21 21.68 -5.01 3.08
C LYS A 21 20.74 -3.92 2.58
N GLU A 22 21.08 -3.28 1.46
CA GLU A 22 20.22 -2.31 0.80
C GLU A 22 18.95 -2.96 0.25
N VAL A 23 19.09 -4.06 -0.51
CA VAL A 23 17.94 -4.83 -1.01
C VAL A 23 17.04 -5.33 0.13
N GLN A 24 17.63 -5.82 1.22
CA GLN A 24 16.87 -6.23 2.41
C GLN A 24 16.07 -5.07 3.00
N LYS A 25 16.64 -3.87 3.04
CA LYS A 25 15.97 -2.67 3.53
C LYS A 25 14.80 -2.29 2.63
N GLU A 26 15.00 -2.26 1.31
CA GLU A 26 13.94 -1.99 0.34
C GLU A 26 12.79 -3.01 0.42
N LEU A 27 13.13 -4.29 0.56
CA LEU A 27 12.14 -5.36 0.74
C LEU A 27 11.35 -5.20 2.03
N ASN A 28 12.00 -4.82 3.14
CA ASN A 28 11.31 -4.57 4.40
C ASN A 28 10.36 -3.36 4.30
N GLU A 29 10.80 -2.26 3.68
CA GLU A 29 9.96 -1.08 3.45
C GLU A 29 8.75 -1.42 2.57
N LYS A 30 8.98 -2.18 1.48
CA LYS A 30 7.92 -2.67 0.61
C LYS A 30 6.96 -3.60 1.34
N GLN A 31 7.46 -4.47 2.20
CA GLN A 31 6.62 -5.36 3.00
C GLN A 31 5.71 -4.54 3.92
N ILE A 32 6.25 -3.55 4.63
CA ILE A 32 5.46 -2.68 5.51
C ILE A 32 4.36 -1.96 4.72
N PHE A 33 4.73 -1.38 3.57
CA PHE A 33 3.78 -0.69 2.70
C PHE A 33 2.64 -1.62 2.23
N LEU A 34 2.99 -2.82 1.75
CA LEU A 34 2.01 -3.79 1.27
C LEU A 34 1.12 -4.32 2.40
N THR A 35 1.66 -4.52 3.60
CA THR A 35 0.87 -4.91 4.77
C THR A 35 -0.13 -3.82 5.15
N GLN A 36 0.26 -2.56 5.13
CA GLN A 36 -0.65 -1.44 5.39
C GLN A 36 -1.74 -1.31 4.31
N GLU A 37 -1.38 -1.51 3.04
CA GLU A 37 -2.34 -1.50 1.94
C GLU A 37 -3.33 -2.67 2.04
N LEU A 38 -2.84 -3.85 2.42
CA LEU A 38 -3.66 -5.04 2.66
C LEU A 38 -4.64 -4.80 3.80
N GLU A 39 -4.17 -4.33 4.96
CA GLU A 39 -5.01 -4.04 6.13
C GLU A 39 -6.12 -3.03 5.80
N LYS A 40 -5.77 -1.96 5.06
CA LYS A 40 -6.75 -0.97 4.58
C LYS A 40 -7.80 -1.61 3.66
N THR A 41 -7.38 -2.52 2.79
CA THR A 41 -8.27 -3.21 1.84
C THR A 41 -9.16 -4.22 2.56
N GLU A 42 -8.61 -4.99 3.48
CA GLU A 42 -9.35 -5.92 4.34
C GLU A 42 -10.38 -5.18 5.19
N HIS A 43 -10.02 -4.02 5.76
CA HIS A 43 -10.95 -3.20 6.50
C HIS A 43 -12.13 -2.75 5.63
N LYS A 44 -11.87 -2.27 4.41
CA LYS A 44 -12.94 -1.92 3.45
C LYS A 44 -13.80 -3.13 3.09
N ASN A 45 -13.20 -4.29 2.83
CA ASN A 45 -13.93 -5.51 2.52
C ASN A 45 -14.82 -5.95 3.69
N LYS A 46 -14.33 -5.83 4.93
CA LYS A 46 -15.11 -6.12 6.14
C LYS A 46 -16.34 -5.22 6.27
N LEU A 47 -16.20 -3.92 5.97
CA LEU A 47 -17.31 -2.96 5.95
C LEU A 47 -18.36 -3.27 4.86
N LEU A 48 -17.99 -4.04 3.84
CA LEU A 48 -18.85 -4.40 2.71
C LEU A 48 -19.38 -5.84 2.77
N SER A 49 -18.90 -6.67 3.69
CA SER A 49 -19.27 -8.09 3.83
C SER A 49 -19.90 -8.37 5.20
N ASP A 50 -19.14 -8.90 6.16
CA ASP A 50 -19.67 -9.47 7.41
C ASP A 50 -20.44 -8.47 8.29
N ASN A 51 -20.04 -7.19 8.27
CA ASN A 51 -20.73 -6.10 8.94
C ASN A 51 -20.96 -4.98 7.94
N LEU A 52 -21.94 -5.19 7.06
CA LEU A 52 -22.34 -4.22 6.05
C LEU A 52 -22.65 -2.87 6.70
N ASN A 53 -21.78 -1.88 6.47
CA ASN A 53 -21.97 -0.53 6.95
C ASN A 53 -22.74 0.26 5.89
N PHE A 54 -24.02 0.51 6.15
CA PHE A 54 -24.91 1.22 5.23
C PHE A 54 -24.42 2.64 4.90
N ASP A 55 -23.91 3.38 5.88
CA ASP A 55 -23.38 4.75 5.67
C ASP A 55 -22.14 4.74 4.75
N PHE A 56 -21.29 3.72 4.89
CA PHE A 56 -20.12 3.52 4.03
C PHE A 56 -20.53 3.18 2.60
N VAL A 57 -21.51 2.29 2.42
CA VAL A 57 -22.06 1.94 1.09
C VAL A 57 -22.71 3.16 0.44
N ASP A 58 -23.51 3.91 1.18
CA ASP A 58 -24.17 5.13 0.71
C ASP A 58 -23.15 6.19 0.30
N THR A 59 -22.06 6.35 1.07
CA THR A 59 -20.92 7.21 0.70
C THR A 59 -20.24 6.76 -0.60
N LEU A 60 -20.03 5.45 -0.79
CA LEU A 60 -19.47 4.91 -2.05
C LEU A 60 -20.40 5.14 -3.25
N ILE A 61 -21.71 4.96 -3.06
CA ILE A 61 -22.72 5.20 -4.10
C ILE A 61 -22.73 6.68 -4.49
N ARG A 62 -22.70 7.60 -3.52
CA ARG A 62 -22.61 9.04 -3.77
C ARG A 62 -21.32 9.43 -4.49
N ASP A 63 -20.18 8.89 -4.10
CA ASP A 63 -18.89 9.18 -4.75
C ASP A 63 -18.86 8.68 -6.20
N LYS A 64 -19.29 7.45 -6.45
CA LYS A 64 -19.20 6.81 -7.77
C LYS A 64 -20.27 7.27 -8.74
N LEU A 65 -21.50 7.44 -8.28
CA LEU A 65 -22.64 7.76 -9.14
C LEU A 65 -23.04 9.23 -9.06
N LYS A 66 -22.41 10.02 -8.16
CA LYS A 66 -22.73 11.44 -7.92
C LYS A 66 -24.22 11.65 -7.64
N PHE A 67 -24.84 10.69 -6.95
CA PHE A 67 -26.22 10.79 -6.50
C PHE A 67 -26.32 11.68 -5.26
N GLY A 68 -27.43 12.39 -5.14
CA GLY A 68 -27.82 13.15 -3.95
C GLY A 68 -29.16 12.63 -3.44
N HIS A 69 -29.54 13.03 -2.24
CA HIS A 69 -30.87 12.73 -1.73
C HIS A 69 -31.93 13.55 -2.47
N LYS A 70 -33.17 13.06 -2.41
CA LYS A 70 -34.32 13.68 -3.11
C LYS A 70 -34.54 15.15 -2.74
N GLU A 71 -34.11 15.54 -1.54
CA GLU A 71 -34.21 16.89 -0.98
C GLU A 71 -32.99 17.78 -1.32
N GLU A 72 -31.95 17.23 -1.97
CA GLU A 72 -30.66 17.90 -2.17
C GLU A 72 -30.50 18.41 -3.61
N ILE A 73 -29.85 19.57 -3.75
CA ILE A 73 -29.45 20.13 -5.05
C ILE A 73 -27.95 19.89 -5.24
N LEU A 74 -27.61 19.06 -6.23
CA LEU A 74 -26.22 18.80 -6.61
C LEU A 74 -25.71 19.92 -7.54
N ILE A 75 -24.72 20.68 -7.07
CA ILE A 75 -24.05 21.70 -7.89
C ILE A 75 -22.67 21.17 -8.26
N LYS A 76 -22.47 20.86 -9.54
CA LYS A 76 -21.14 20.58 -10.08
C LYS A 76 -20.47 21.90 -10.45
N LEU A 77 -19.47 22.31 -9.68
CA LEU A 77 -18.57 23.38 -10.09
C LEU A 77 -17.62 22.80 -11.14
N ASN A 78 -17.54 23.45 -12.31
CA ASN A 78 -16.47 23.20 -13.26
C ASN A 78 -15.30 24.09 -12.84
N ASP A 79 -14.12 23.51 -12.64
CA ASP A 79 -12.85 24.25 -12.61
C ASP A 79 -12.45 24.65 -14.04
#